data_AF-A0A1I3N2P9-F1
#
_entry.id   AF-A0A1I3N2P9-F1
#
_cell.length_a   1.000
_cell.length_b   1.000
_cell.length_c   1.000
_cell.angle_alpha   90.00
_cell.angle_beta   90.00
_cell.angle_gamma   90.00
#
_symmetry.space_group_name_H-M   'P 1'
#
loop_
_entity.id
_entity.type
_entity.pdbx_description
1 polymer ?
#
loop_
_entity_poly.entity_id
_entity_poly.type
_entity_poly.pdbx_seq_one_letter_code
_entity_poly.pdbx_strand_id
1 'polypeptide(L)'
;MIRYVFALLWGLFLFVCTCTYSFQRMIKHRTVSFHLNKHPDWHQLFQLPLADIHSFQMKWYLFQKLGHFTGFGILAAILTGFGRSRFGLVLAFGYAVLTEVLQLFFGRDGRLFDVLIDGAGIVLAWALLAQPNRPAAKPGGRRSLQK
;
A
#
# COMPACT_ATOMS: atom_id res chain seq x y z
N MET A 1 4.00 9.51 18.38
CA MET A 1 2.55 9.80 18.21
C MET A 1 2.24 10.36 16.83
N ILE A 2 2.87 11.46 16.38
CA ILE A 2 2.56 12.10 15.09
C ILE A 2 2.62 11.17 13.86
N ARG A 3 3.58 10.22 13.84
CA ARG A 3 3.68 9.19 12.80
C ARG A 3 2.40 8.37 12.61
N TYR A 4 1.75 8.00 13.70
CA TYR A 4 0.53 7.20 13.65
C TYR A 4 -0.66 8.02 13.18
N VAL A 5 -0.67 9.33 13.46
CA VAL A 5 -1.66 10.26 12.90
C VAL A 5 -1.51 10.31 11.37
N PHE A 6 -0.28 10.46 10.86
CA PHE A 6 -0.03 10.40 9.42
C PHE A 6 -0.41 9.05 8.81
N ALA A 7 -0.09 7.94 9.49
CA ALA A 7 -0.49 6.62 9.04
C ALA A 7 -2.01 6.47 8.97
N LEU A 8 -2.74 7.01 9.95
CA LEU A 8 -4.19 6.97 10.01
C LEU A 8 -4.83 7.83 8.90
N LEU A 9 -4.34 9.06 8.70
CA LEU A 9 -4.80 9.94 7.62
C LEU A 9 -4.53 9.32 6.24
N TRP A 10 -3.34 8.75 6.05
CA TRP A 10 -2.99 8.06 4.81
C TRP A 10 -3.81 6.78 4.61
N GLY A 11 -4.04 6.01 5.69
CA GLY A 11 -4.91 4.84 5.68
C GLY A 11 -6.34 5.18 5.28
N LEU A 12 -6.90 6.28 5.82
CA LEU A 12 -8.23 6.78 5.44
C LEU A 12 -8.27 7.21 3.97
N PHE A 13 -7.24 7.90 3.49
CA PHE A 13 -7.12 8.24 2.08
C PHE A 13 -7.10 6.99 1.19
N LEU A 14 -6.29 5.98 1.55
CA LEU A 14 -6.26 4.69 0.84
C LEU A 14 -7.62 4.01 0.86
N PHE A 15 -8.29 3.97 2.02
CA PHE A 15 -9.63 3.38 2.15
C PHE A 15 -10.62 4.02 1.18
N VAL A 16 -10.67 5.36 1.11
CA VAL A 16 -11.55 6.06 0.16
C VAL A 16 -11.18 5.70 -1.28
N CYS A 17 -9.89 5.64 -1.61
CA CYS A 17 -9.45 5.35 -2.96
C CYS A 17 -9.70 3.90 -3.40
N THR A 18 -9.58 2.94 -2.49
CA THR A 18 -9.77 1.50 -2.79
C THR A 18 -11.25 1.11 -2.75
N CYS A 19 -11.99 1.63 -1.76
CA CYS A 19 -13.39 1.26 -1.50
C CYS A 19 -14.42 2.15 -2.22
N THR A 20 -14.02 3.20 -2.93
CA THR A 20 -14.96 3.92 -3.80
C THR A 20 -15.44 3.00 -4.92
N TYR A 21 -16.75 3.03 -5.21
CA TYR A 21 -17.39 2.14 -6.18
C TYR A 21 -16.74 2.21 -7.57
N SER A 22 -16.30 3.39 -7.99
CA SER A 22 -15.59 3.55 -9.26
C SER A 22 -14.45 4.54 -9.13
N PHE A 23 -13.23 4.01 -9.15
CA PHE A 23 -12.01 4.81 -9.16
C PHE A 23 -11.97 5.78 -10.36
N GLN A 24 -12.37 5.33 -11.55
CA GLN A 24 -12.43 6.18 -12.73
C GLN A 24 -13.39 7.38 -12.54
N ARG A 25 -14.57 7.16 -11.93
CA ARG A 25 -15.52 8.25 -11.67
C ARG A 25 -15.01 9.21 -10.60
N MET A 26 -14.34 8.69 -9.57
CA MET A 26 -13.68 9.54 -8.57
C MET A 26 -12.65 10.48 -9.21
N ILE A 27 -11.81 9.98 -10.13
CA ILE A 27 -10.80 10.82 -10.79
C ILE A 27 -11.42 11.78 -11.82
N LYS A 28 -12.30 11.30 -12.70
CA LYS A 28 -12.86 12.12 -13.80
C LYS A 28 -13.94 13.10 -13.33
N HIS A 29 -14.80 12.66 -12.42
CA HIS A 29 -16.02 13.37 -12.04
C HIS A 29 -16.00 13.83 -10.57
N ARG A 30 -14.92 13.57 -9.83
CA ARG A 30 -14.78 13.92 -8.41
C ARG A 30 -15.91 13.35 -7.55
N THR A 31 -16.49 12.25 -8.00
CA THR A 31 -17.61 11.58 -7.34
C THR A 31 -17.09 10.41 -6.53
N VAL A 32 -17.22 10.51 -5.21
CA VAL A 32 -16.98 9.40 -4.29
C VAL A 32 -18.33 8.78 -3.96
N SER A 33 -18.46 7.47 -4.15
CA SER A 33 -19.71 6.76 -3.86
C SER A 33 -19.38 5.39 -3.28
N PHE A 34 -20.08 5.01 -2.22
CA PHE A 34 -19.89 3.74 -1.51
C PHE A 34 -21.18 2.95 -1.58
N HIS A 35 -21.13 1.75 -2.16
CA HIS A 35 -22.29 0.89 -2.29
C HIS A 35 -22.09 -0.36 -1.44
N LEU A 36 -22.69 -0.38 -0.25
CA LEU A 36 -22.57 -1.53 0.65
C LEU A 36 -23.41 -2.71 0.16
N ASN A 37 -22.77 -3.73 -0.41
CA ASN A 37 -23.33 -5.02 -0.69
C ASN A 37 -23.09 -5.98 0.49
N LYS A 38 -24.18 -6.39 1.15
CA LYS A 38 -24.13 -7.34 2.28
C LYS A 38 -23.86 -8.79 1.85
N HIS A 39 -23.98 -9.08 0.55
CA HIS A 39 -23.75 -10.40 -0.03
C HIS A 39 -22.66 -10.29 -1.11
N PRO A 40 -21.39 -10.11 -0.71
CA PRO A 40 -20.29 -10.05 -1.66
C PRO A 40 -20.12 -11.37 -2.40
N ASP A 41 -19.71 -11.29 -3.66
CA ASP A 41 -19.31 -12.46 -4.43
C ASP A 41 -17.85 -12.80 -4.13
N TRP A 42 -17.64 -13.82 -3.29
CA TRP A 42 -16.32 -14.28 -2.87
C TRP A 42 -15.51 -14.91 -4.00
N HIS A 43 -16.14 -15.33 -5.11
CA HIS A 43 -15.42 -15.89 -6.25
C HIS A 43 -14.49 -14.85 -6.89
N GLN A 44 -14.83 -13.55 -6.79
CA GLN A 44 -14.02 -12.45 -7.31
C GLN A 44 -12.60 -12.43 -6.71
N LEU A 45 -12.42 -12.88 -5.46
CA LEU A 45 -11.10 -12.96 -4.83
C LEU A 45 -10.10 -13.82 -5.60
N PHE A 46 -10.58 -14.87 -6.26
CA PHE A 46 -9.73 -15.84 -6.96
C PHE A 46 -9.67 -15.60 -8.47
N GLN A 47 -10.35 -14.56 -8.97
CA GLN A 47 -10.32 -14.24 -10.39
C GLN A 47 -8.97 -13.61 -10.80
N LEU A 48 -8.36 -14.21 -11.82
CA LEU A 48 -7.15 -13.66 -12.44
C LEU A 48 -7.50 -12.49 -13.38
N PRO A 49 -6.65 -11.46 -13.46
CA PRO A 49 -6.94 -10.25 -14.25
C PRO A 49 -6.76 -10.41 -15.77
N LEU A 50 -6.83 -11.65 -16.29
CA LEU A 50 -6.59 -11.95 -17.71
C LEU A 50 -7.57 -11.18 -18.62
N ALA A 51 -8.84 -11.05 -18.22
CA ALA A 51 -9.84 -10.31 -18.99
C ALA A 51 -9.62 -8.79 -18.98
N ASP A 52 -9.11 -8.22 -17.88
CA ASP A 52 -8.97 -6.77 -17.74
C ASP A 52 -7.80 -6.22 -18.55
N ILE A 53 -6.72 -7.00 -18.66
CA ILE A 53 -5.51 -6.64 -19.39
C ILE A 53 -5.77 -6.52 -20.90
N HIS A 54 -6.70 -7.32 -21.45
CA HIS A 54 -7.06 -7.31 -22.87
C HIS A 54 -8.11 -6.25 -23.25
N SER A 55 -8.67 -5.53 -22.27
CA SER A 55 -9.76 -4.59 -22.49
C SER A 55 -9.28 -3.14 -22.75
N PHE A 56 -10.14 -2.33 -23.37
CA PHE A 56 -9.94 -0.88 -23.57
C PHE A 56 -9.73 -0.10 -22.25
N GLN A 57 -9.94 -0.74 -21.09
CA GLN A 57 -9.76 -0.18 -19.74
C GLN A 57 -8.35 -0.39 -19.17
N MET A 58 -7.41 -0.99 -19.93
CA MET A 58 -6.04 -1.30 -19.48
C MET A 58 -5.34 -0.10 -18.80
N LYS A 59 -5.52 1.13 -19.30
CA LYS A 59 -4.89 2.32 -18.71
C LYS A 59 -5.37 2.61 -17.29
N TRP A 60 -6.67 2.50 -17.04
CA TRP A 60 -7.26 2.72 -15.71
C TRP A 60 -6.90 1.59 -14.76
N TYR A 61 -6.91 0.35 -15.27
CA TYR A 61 -6.46 -0.81 -14.53
C TYR A 61 -5.00 -0.65 -14.07
N LEU A 62 -4.08 -0.31 -14.97
CA LEU A 62 -2.66 -0.10 -14.62
C LEU A 62 -2.48 1.04 -13.62
N PHE A 63 -3.18 2.16 -13.81
CA PHE A 63 -3.09 3.29 -12.90
C PHE A 63 -3.61 2.93 -11.50
N GLN A 64 -4.67 2.13 -11.41
CA GLN A 64 -5.15 1.61 -10.14
C GLN A 64 -4.12 0.69 -9.47
N LYS A 65 -3.52 -0.25 -10.21
CA LYS A 65 -2.49 -1.15 -9.65
C LYS A 65 -1.25 -0.39 -9.19
N LEU A 66 -0.85 0.64 -9.93
CA LEU A 66 0.24 1.52 -9.54
C LEU A 66 -0.11 2.30 -8.26
N GLY A 67 -1.35 2.77 -8.13
CA GLY A 67 -1.85 3.42 -6.92
C GLY A 67 -1.84 2.49 -5.70
N HIS A 68 -2.26 1.24 -5.87
CA HIS A 68 -2.16 0.17 -4.86
C HIS A 68 -0.71 -0.03 -4.42
N PHE A 69 0.17 -0.36 -5.38
CA PHE A 69 1.59 -0.57 -5.12
C PHE A 69 2.25 0.59 -4.37
N THR A 70 2.11 1.81 -4.89
CA THR A 70 2.75 3.00 -4.32
C THR A 70 2.09 3.43 -3.00
N GLY A 71 0.76 3.37 -2.93
CA GLY A 71 -0.02 3.75 -1.77
C GLY A 71 0.26 2.90 -0.55
N PHE A 72 0.26 1.57 -0.70
CA PHE A 72 0.60 0.64 0.37
C PHE A 72 2.10 0.66 0.70
N GLY A 73 2.97 0.92 -0.28
CA GLY A 73 4.38 1.19 -0.04
C GLY A 73 4.62 2.42 0.87
N ILE A 74 3.92 3.53 0.62
CA ILE A 74 3.98 4.73 1.47
C ILE A 74 3.44 4.42 2.87
N LEU A 75 2.32 3.70 2.97
CA LEU A 75 1.76 3.30 4.27
C LEU A 75 2.78 2.48 5.08
N ALA A 76 3.45 1.52 4.44
CA ALA A 76 4.51 0.73 5.06
C ALA A 76 5.70 1.59 5.48
N ALA A 77 6.15 2.53 4.66
CA ALA A 77 7.21 3.46 5.02
C ALA A 77 6.87 4.24 6.30
N ILE A 78 5.65 4.77 6.39
CA ILE A 78 5.18 5.51 7.58
C ILE A 78 5.10 4.58 8.79
N LEU A 79 4.44 3.42 8.67
CA LEU A 79 4.22 2.50 9.79
C LEU A 79 5.52 1.89 10.33
N THR A 80 6.46 1.57 9.45
CA THR A 80 7.80 1.06 9.83
C THR A 80 8.69 2.15 10.42
N GLY A 81 8.30 3.43 10.32
CA GLY A 81 9.16 4.56 10.70
C GLY A 81 10.39 4.67 9.82
N PHE A 82 10.18 4.46 8.51
CA PHE A 82 11.20 4.41 7.48
C PHE A 82 12.22 3.28 7.74
N GLY A 83 11.72 2.04 7.84
CA GLY A 83 12.56 0.84 7.94
C GLY A 83 12.97 0.41 9.35
N ARG A 84 12.67 1.21 10.38
CA ARG A 84 13.12 0.97 11.77
C ARG A 84 12.35 -0.15 12.50
N SER A 85 11.10 -0.42 12.13
CA SER A 85 10.25 -1.39 12.82
C SER A 85 9.65 -2.39 11.85
N ARG A 86 9.90 -3.68 12.08
CA ARG A 86 9.29 -4.78 11.32
C ARG A 86 7.80 -4.96 11.63
N PHE A 87 7.35 -4.57 12.82
CA PHE A 87 5.93 -4.63 13.19
C PHE A 87 5.06 -3.75 12.28
N GLY A 88 5.60 -2.63 11.79
CA GLY A 88 4.92 -1.79 10.81
C GLY A 88 4.59 -2.50 9.50
N LEU A 89 5.36 -3.54 9.12
CA LEU A 89 5.06 -4.37 7.95
C LEU A 89 3.82 -5.22 8.18
N VAL A 90 3.74 -5.86 9.34
CA VAL A 90 2.59 -6.70 9.71
C VAL A 90 1.31 -5.87 9.67
N LEU A 91 1.35 -4.65 10.19
CA LEU A 91 0.22 -3.72 10.12
C LEU A 91 -0.13 -3.31 8.68
N ALA A 92 0.87 -3.01 7.84
CA ALA A 92 0.63 -2.64 6.45
C ALA A 92 0.03 -3.80 5.64
N PHE A 93 0.56 -5.02 5.80
CA PHE A 93 0.04 -6.23 5.16
C PHE A 93 -1.37 -6.57 5.64
N GLY A 94 -1.61 -6.52 6.96
CA GLY A 94 -2.93 -6.74 7.53
C GLY A 94 -3.95 -5.73 6.99
N TYR A 95 -3.53 -4.47 6.82
CA TYR A 95 -4.38 -3.44 6.23
C TYR A 95 -4.67 -3.69 4.74
N ALA A 96 -3.68 -4.10 3.95
CA ALA A 96 -3.87 -4.45 2.54
C ALA A 96 -4.91 -5.58 2.38
N VAL A 97 -4.78 -6.66 3.14
CA VAL A 97 -5.75 -7.76 3.16
C VAL A 97 -7.14 -7.26 3.59
N LEU A 98 -7.20 -6.45 4.65
CA LEU A 98 -8.47 -5.92 5.15
C LEU A 98 -9.19 -5.07 4.08
N THR A 99 -8.48 -4.14 3.46
CA THR A 99 -9.08 -3.27 2.42
C THR A 99 -9.49 -4.05 1.19
N GLU A 100 -8.81 -5.14 0.86
CA GLU A 100 -9.19 -6.00 -0.27
C GLU A 100 -10.48 -6.77 0.00
N VAL A 101 -10.63 -7.30 1.23
CA VAL A 101 -11.87 -7.93 1.66
C VAL A 101 -13.00 -6.91 1.70
N LEU A 102 -12.75 -5.70 2.22
CA LEU A 102 -13.75 -4.63 2.29
C LEU A 102 -14.20 -4.17 0.90
N GLN A 103 -13.31 -4.15 -0.11
CA GLN A 103 -13.68 -3.79 -1.48
C GLN A 103 -14.85 -4.61 -2.02
N LEU A 104 -14.92 -5.91 -1.73
CA LEU A 104 -16.05 -6.77 -2.14
C LEU A 104 -17.39 -6.26 -1.59
N PHE A 105 -17.38 -5.78 -0.34
CA PHE A 105 -18.56 -5.20 0.28
C PHE A 105 -18.92 -3.84 -0.32
N PHE A 106 -18.00 -3.14 -0.99
CA PHE A 106 -18.28 -1.86 -1.64
C PHE A 106 -18.62 -1.97 -3.14
N GLY A 107 -18.84 -3.19 -3.64
CA GLY A 107 -19.14 -3.45 -5.05
C GLY A 107 -17.93 -3.25 -5.97
N ARG A 108 -16.73 -3.39 -5.41
CA ARG A 108 -15.46 -3.35 -6.12
C ARG A 108 -14.89 -4.77 -6.25
N ASP A 109 -14.15 -5.00 -7.32
CA ASP A 109 -13.46 -6.28 -7.53
C ASP A 109 -12.34 -6.44 -6.51
N GLY A 110 -12.64 -7.10 -5.39
CA GLY A 110 -11.64 -7.56 -4.43
C GLY A 110 -10.96 -8.82 -4.97
N ARG A 111 -9.64 -8.81 -5.13
CA ARG A 111 -8.81 -9.87 -5.72
C ARG A 111 -7.58 -10.15 -4.88
N LEU A 112 -7.28 -11.43 -4.68
CA LEU A 112 -6.05 -11.85 -4.01
C LEU A 112 -4.79 -11.35 -4.77
N PHE A 113 -4.90 -11.16 -6.08
CA PHE A 113 -3.84 -10.58 -6.90
C PHE A 113 -3.48 -9.14 -6.46
N ASP A 114 -4.44 -8.35 -5.98
CA ASP A 114 -4.17 -7.00 -5.49
C ASP A 114 -3.39 -7.00 -4.19
N VAL A 115 -3.67 -7.94 -3.29
CA VAL A 115 -2.85 -8.15 -2.09
C VAL A 115 -1.39 -8.46 -2.43
N LEU A 116 -1.12 -9.16 -3.54
CA LEU A 116 0.26 -9.41 -3.99
C LEU A 116 0.93 -8.14 -4.49
N ILE A 117 0.21 -7.28 -5.21
CA ILE A 117 0.71 -5.98 -5.68
C ILE A 117 0.99 -5.05 -4.50
N ASP A 118 0.05 -4.96 -3.56
CA ASP A 118 0.20 -4.19 -2.32
C ASP A 118 1.40 -4.69 -1.53
N GLY A 119 1.51 -6.01 -1.37
CA GLY A 119 2.63 -6.68 -0.71
C GLY A 119 3.97 -6.39 -1.36
N ALA A 120 4.05 -6.41 -2.69
CA ALA A 120 5.26 -6.05 -3.43
C ALA A 120 5.68 -4.60 -3.15
N GLY A 121 4.71 -3.67 -3.11
CA GLY A 121 4.95 -2.27 -2.76
C GLY A 121 5.46 -2.10 -1.33
N ILE A 122 4.84 -2.80 -0.37
CA ILE A 122 5.24 -2.82 1.05
C ILE A 122 6.68 -3.32 1.21
N VAL A 123 7.00 -4.47 0.59
CA VAL A 123 8.34 -5.09 0.68
C VAL A 123 9.39 -4.20 0.03
N LEU A 124 9.11 -3.65 -1.16
CA LEU A 124 10.06 -2.77 -1.84
C LEU A 124 10.32 -1.50 -1.00
N ALA A 125 9.27 -0.85 -0.50
CA ALA A 125 9.42 0.33 0.34
C ALA A 125 10.27 0.04 1.58
N TRP A 126 10.04 -1.10 2.24
CA TRP A 126 10.84 -1.50 3.37
C TRP A 126 12.29 -1.78 2.98
N ALA A 127 12.55 -2.53 1.91
CA ALA A 127 13.92 -2.86 1.48
C ALA A 127 14.73 -1.61 1.14
N LEU A 128 14.12 -0.59 0.52
CA LEU A 128 14.78 0.67 0.20
C LEU A 128 15.10 1.52 1.44
N LEU A 129 14.26 1.44 2.48
CA LEU A 129 14.35 2.28 3.67
C LEU A 129 15.09 1.62 4.83
N ALA A 130 15.03 0.30 4.92
CA ALA A 130 15.74 -0.52 5.89
C ALA A 130 17.21 -0.65 5.47
N GLN A 131 17.94 0.47 5.49
CA GLN A 131 19.39 0.39 5.36
C GLN A 131 19.98 -0.17 6.66
N PRO A 132 20.95 -1.10 6.57
CA PRO A 132 21.77 -1.47 7.71
C PRO A 132 22.42 -0.19 8.25
N ASN A 133 22.41 0.01 9.57
CA ASN A 133 23.21 1.05 10.20
C ASN A 133 24.63 0.98 9.61
N ARG A 134 25.02 1.97 8.80
CA ARG A 134 26.43 2.11 8.43
C ARG A 134 27.18 2.23 9.77
N PRO A 135 28.14 1.36 10.06
CA PRO A 135 28.89 1.48 11.30
C PRO A 135 29.45 2.89 11.36
N ALA A 136 29.18 3.59 12.47
CA ALA A 136 29.73 4.92 12.70
C ALA A 136 31.23 4.87 12.39
N ALA A 137 31.67 5.69 11.44
CA ALA A 137 33.09 5.79 11.13
C ALA A 137 33.83 5.98 12.46
N LYS A 138 34.71 5.04 12.82
CA LYS A 138 35.50 5.14 14.05
C LYS A 138 36.15 6.52 14.04
N PRO A 139 35.95 7.37 15.07
CA PRO A 139 36.62 8.66 15.11
C PRO A 139 38.12 8.38 15.02
N GLY A 140 38.74 8.87 13.95
CA GLY A 140 40.14 8.64 13.64
C GLY A 140 40.98 8.98 14.86
N GLY A 141 41.74 7.99 15.33
CA GLY A 141 42.66 8.17 16.45
C GLY A 141 43.61 9.32 16.14
N ARG A 142 43.53 10.39 16.92
CA ARG A 142 44.60 11.38 17.01
C ARG A 142 45.88 10.63 17.36
N ARG A 143 46.78 10.48 16.40
CA ARG A 143 48.19 10.21 16.69
C ARG A 143 48.70 11.40 17.48
N SER A 144 48.85 11.22 18.79
CA SER A 144 49.65 12.09 19.62
C SER A 144 51.09 12.01 19.13
N LEU A 145 51.59 13.12 18.60
CA LEU A 145 53.02 13.40 18.49
C LEU A 145 53.64 13.31 19.90
N GLN A 146 54.45 12.29 20.15
CA GLN A 146 55.57 12.35 21.09
C GLN A 146 56.81 12.52 20.20
N LYS A 147 57.36 13.74 20.15
CA LYS A 147 58.48 14.22 20.97
C LYS A 147 59.77 13.48 20.64
#